data_AF-A0A060CA94-F1
#
_entry.id   AF-A0A060CA94-F1
#
_cell.length_a   1.000
_cell.length_b   1.000
_cell.length_c   1.000
_cell.angle_alpha   90.00
_cell.angle_beta   90.00
_cell.angle_gamma   90.00
#
_symmetry.space_group_name_H-M   'P 1'
#
loop_
_entity.id
_entity.type
_entity.pdbx_description
1 polymer ?
#
loop_
_entity_poly.entity_id
_entity_poly.type
_entity_poly.pdbx_seq_one_letter_code
_entity_poly.pdbx_strand_id
1 'polypeptide(L)' 'DAFDKNCVGQQQCSVSVSPEMFGGDPCPGTMKKLAVEAVCE' A
#
# COMPACT_ATOMS: atom_id res chain seq x y z
N ASP A 1 -3.24 0.21 7.25
CA ASP A 1 -4.09 -0.94 6.90
C ASP A 1 -3.49 -1.87 5.84
N ALA A 2 -3.31 -1.47 4.58
CA ALA A 2 -2.74 -2.37 3.55
C ALA A 2 -1.29 -2.78 3.87
N PHE A 3 -0.43 -1.86 4.29
CA PHE A 3 0.96 -2.17 4.63
C PHE A 3 1.08 -2.85 6.00
N ASP A 4 0.34 -2.38 7.01
CA ASP A 4 0.37 -2.99 8.34
C ASP A 4 -0.01 -4.47 8.30
N LYS A 5 -1.07 -4.82 7.56
CA LYS A 5 -1.56 -6.22 7.48
C LYS A 5 -0.65 -7.12 6.64
N ASN A 6 0.03 -6.59 5.62
CA ASN A 6 0.78 -7.41 4.67
C ASN A 6 2.30 -7.42 4.93
N CYS A 7 2.84 -6.44 5.66
CA CYS A 7 4.28 -6.23 5.78
C CYS A 7 4.82 -6.30 7.21
N VAL A 8 4.05 -5.85 8.21
CA VAL A 8 4.56 -5.82 9.59
C VAL A 8 4.74 -7.25 10.11
N GLY A 9 5.90 -7.53 10.71
CA GLY A 9 6.26 -8.86 11.21
C GLY A 9 6.71 -9.86 10.13
N GLN A 10 6.83 -9.42 8.87
CA GLN A 10 7.37 -10.25 7.80
C GLN A 10 8.74 -9.74 7.32
N GLN A 11 9.63 -10.66 6.98
CA GLN A 11 10.96 -10.32 6.45
C GLN A 11 10.89 -9.72 5.05
N GLN A 12 9.82 -10.02 4.31
CA GLN A 12 9.53 -9.46 2.99
C GLN A 12 8.02 -9.42 2.79
N CYS A 13 7.54 -8.41 2.06
CA CYS A 13 6.17 -8.33 1.60
C CYS A 13 6.10 -7.73 0.19
N SER A 14 4.96 -7.92 -0.46
CA SER A 14 4.62 -7.24 -1.72
C SER A 14 3.18 -6.77 -1.63
N VAL A 15 2.94 -5.52 -2.05
CA VAL A 15 1.61 -4.91 -2.07
C VAL A 15 1.34 -4.37 -3.47
N SER A 16 0.30 -4.90 -4.10
CA SER A 16 -0.14 -4.44 -5.42
C SER A 16 -0.66 -3.01 -5.35
N VAL A 17 -0.17 -2.15 -6.24
CA VAL A 17 -0.64 -0.77 -6.35
C VAL A 17 -1.88 -0.72 -7.23
N SER A 18 -3.06 -0.98 -6.64
CA SER A 18 -4.34 -0.89 -7.33
C SER A 18 -5.40 -0.22 -6.45
N PRO A 19 -6.39 0.49 -7.02
CA PRO A 19 -7.42 1.19 -6.24
C PRO A 19 -8.14 0.28 -5.23
N GLU A 20 -8.42 -0.97 -5.59
CA GLU A 20 -9.14 -1.93 -4.76
C GLU A 20 -8.38 -2.24 -3.46
N MET A 21 -7.04 -2.26 -3.51
CA MET A 21 -6.19 -2.45 -2.33
C MET A 21 -6.23 -1.28 -1.34
N PHE A 22 -6.65 -0.09 -1.81
CA PHE A 22 -6.70 1.15 -1.01
C PHE A 22 -8.12 1.67 -0.79
N GLY A 23 -9.14 0.83 -0.98
CA GLY A 23 -10.54 1.18 -0.73
C GLY A 23 -11.27 1.85 -1.89
N GLY A 24 -10.72 1.79 -3.10
CA GLY A 24 -11.27 2.35 -4.33
C GLY A 24 -10.48 3.55 -4.85
N ASP A 25 -10.97 4.15 -5.93
CA ASP A 25 -10.36 5.36 -6.50
C ASP A 25 -10.93 6.61 -5.79
N PRO A 26 -10.13 7.32 -4.95
CA PRO A 26 -10.60 8.53 -4.26
C PRO A 26 -10.81 9.74 -5.18
N CYS A 27 -10.26 9.73 -6.40
CA CYS A 27 -10.38 10.84 -7.35
C CYS A 27 -10.20 10.37 -8.82
N PRO A 28 -11.30 10.01 -9.52
CA PRO A 28 -11.24 9.49 -10.88
C PRO A 28 -10.52 10.42 -11.86
N GLY A 29 -9.77 9.82 -12.79
CA GLY A 29 -9.04 10.55 -13.85
C GLY A 29 -7.77 11.27 -13.38
N THR A 30 -7.44 11.23 -12.08
CA THR A 30 -6.22 11.81 -11.54
C THR A 30 -5.18 10.74 -11.26
N MET A 31 -3.99 10.90 -11.87
CA MET A 31 -2.83 10.05 -11.58
C MET A 31 -2.42 10.20 -10.12
N LYS A 32 -2.26 9.05 -9.45
CA LYS A 32 -1.93 9.00 -8.02
C LYS A 32 -0.47 8.65 -7.83
N LYS A 33 0.07 9.08 -6.70
CA LYS A 33 1.41 8.74 -6.26
C LYS A 33 1.31 8.01 -4.93
N LEU A 34 2.12 6.99 -4.79
CA LEU A 34 2.26 6.23 -3.56
C LEU A 34 3.65 6.49 -2.99
N ALA A 35 3.71 6.77 -1.69
CA ALA A 35 4.93 6.85 -0.92
C ALA A 35 4.80 5.89 0.26
N VAL A 36 5.88 5.17 0.58
CA VAL A 36 5.92 4.17 1.64
C VAL A 36 7.25 4.30 2.37
N GLU A 37 7.21 4.07 3.67
CA GLU A 37 8.37 3.98 4.56
C GLU A 37 8.22 2.73 5.41
N ALA A 38 9.32 2.06 5.73
CA ALA A 38 9.34 0.83 6.50
C ALA A 38 10.50 0.84 7.49
N VAL A 39 10.28 0.21 8.65
CA VAL A 39 11.29 -0.04 9.66
C VAL A 39 11.44 -1.55 9.80
N CYS A 40 12.67 -2.05 9.76
CA CYS A 40 13.00 -3.44 10.05
C CYS A 40 13.51 -3.54 11.48
N GLU A 41 12.98 -4.49 12.23
CA GLU A 41 13.40 -4.81 13.61
C GLU A 41 14.34 -6.01 13.67
#